data_AF-M3GZ84-F1
#
_entry.id   AF-M3GZ84-F1
#
_cell.length_a   1.000
_cell.length_b   1.000
_cell.length_c   1.000
_cell.angle_alpha   90.00
_cell.angle_beta   90.00
_cell.angle_gamma   90.00
#
_symmetry.space_group_name_H-M   'P 1'
#
loop_
_entity.id
_entity.type
_entity.pdbx_description
1 polymer ?
#
loop_
_entity_poly.entity_id
_entity_poly.type
_entity_poly.pdbx_seq_one_letter_code
_entity_poly.pdbx_strand_id
1 'polypeptide(L)'
;MDLNRLESITLRVILGVVQKIWEGDASFLGYLGEVFELLTGLKNESKRVEIFQKLFLYIFNVREIEPTEITNLLSHSRFNREYEDLAMTTAEKLRKEGEIKGEMKGELKGIIKGKIEDARIMFKEGFELDVVLRITGLTEQELKDYGVHLEICSQG
;
A
#
# COMPACT_ATOMS: atom_id res chain seq x y z
N MET A 1 -30.04 19.83 -0.24
CA MET A 1 -29.39 19.13 -1.37
C MET A 1 -30.10 17.79 -1.46
N ASP A 2 -30.79 17.51 -2.56
CA ASP A 2 -31.53 16.26 -2.71
C ASP A 2 -30.58 15.06 -2.74
N LEU A 3 -30.97 13.99 -2.06
CA LEU A 3 -30.19 12.74 -1.94
C LEU A 3 -29.78 12.21 -3.32
N ASN A 4 -30.70 12.23 -4.28
CA ASN A 4 -30.47 11.79 -5.67
C ASN A 4 -29.34 12.57 -6.37
N ARG A 5 -29.17 13.86 -6.06
CA ARG A 5 -28.11 14.69 -6.65
C ARG A 5 -26.75 14.38 -6.03
N LEU A 6 -26.71 14.09 -4.73
CA LEU A 6 -25.49 13.67 -4.05
C LEU A 6 -25.02 12.31 -4.56
N GLU A 7 -25.91 11.33 -4.66
CA GLU A 7 -25.60 10.00 -5.17
C GLU A 7 -25.08 10.05 -6.61
N SER A 8 -25.71 10.86 -7.47
CA SER A 8 -25.23 11.05 -8.83
C SER A 8 -23.84 11.69 -8.89
N ILE A 9 -23.51 12.62 -7.99
CA ILE A 9 -22.17 13.25 -7.94
C ILE A 9 -21.14 12.24 -7.44
N THR A 10 -21.42 11.56 -6.33
CA THR A 10 -20.51 10.55 -5.75
C THR A 10 -20.22 9.43 -6.74
N LEU A 11 -21.22 8.93 -7.46
CA LEU A 11 -21.03 7.87 -8.45
C LEU A 11 -20.19 8.33 -9.65
N ARG A 12 -20.42 9.56 -10.15
CA ARG A 12 -19.59 10.14 -11.22
C ARG A 12 -18.13 10.31 -10.81
N VAL A 13 -17.90 10.82 -9.59
CA VAL A 13 -16.55 10.99 -9.05
C VAL A 13 -15.84 9.64 -8.94
N ILE A 14 -16.47 8.64 -8.31
CA ILE A 14 -15.86 7.32 -8.14
C ILE A 14 -15.57 6.67 -9.50
N LEU A 15 -16.58 6.61 -10.38
CA LEU A 15 -16.45 5.93 -11.66
C LEU A 15 -15.38 6.58 -12.54
N GLY A 16 -15.39 7.90 -12.66
CA GLY A 16 -14.44 8.58 -13.52
C GLY A 16 -13.01 8.53 -12.98
N VAL A 17 -12.81 8.56 -11.64
CA VAL A 17 -11.48 8.35 -11.06
C VAL A 17 -10.99 6.94 -11.37
N VAL A 18 -11.81 5.90 -11.13
CA VAL A 18 -11.44 4.50 -11.42
C VAL A 18 -11.10 4.29 -12.89
N GLN A 19 -11.83 4.92 -13.82
CA GLN A 19 -11.59 4.81 -15.25
C GLN A 19 -10.30 5.49 -15.68
N LYS A 20 -9.97 6.63 -15.06
CA LYS A 20 -8.86 7.49 -15.50
C LYS A 20 -7.58 7.30 -14.69
N ILE A 21 -7.61 6.52 -13.61
CA ILE A 21 -6.46 6.28 -12.71
C ILE A 21 -5.28 5.59 -13.41
N TRP A 22 -5.42 5.10 -14.63
CA TRP A 22 -4.31 4.51 -15.40
C TRP A 22 -3.87 5.37 -16.59
N GLU A 23 -4.49 6.54 -16.80
CA GLU A 23 -4.08 7.50 -17.84
C GLU A 23 -2.76 8.20 -17.48
N GLY A 24 -2.09 8.87 -18.42
CA GLY A 24 -0.88 9.64 -18.09
C GLY A 24 -1.15 10.76 -17.08
N ASP A 25 -0.13 11.16 -16.30
CA ASP A 25 -0.30 12.07 -15.15
C ASP A 25 -0.97 13.39 -15.52
N ALA A 26 -0.60 14.00 -16.64
CA ALA A 26 -1.24 15.23 -17.12
C ALA A 26 -2.74 15.06 -17.40
N SER A 27 -3.15 13.93 -18.00
CA SER A 27 -4.56 13.63 -18.28
C SER A 27 -5.34 13.40 -17.00
N PHE A 28 -4.76 12.61 -16.09
CA PHE A 28 -5.37 12.28 -14.82
C PHE A 28 -5.51 13.52 -13.91
N LEU A 29 -4.47 14.34 -13.79
CA LEU A 29 -4.48 15.57 -13.00
C LEU A 29 -5.46 16.60 -13.56
N GLY A 30 -5.56 16.74 -14.88
CA GLY A 30 -6.56 17.59 -15.52
C GLY A 30 -7.98 17.17 -15.14
N TYR A 31 -8.29 15.87 -15.24
CA TYR A 31 -9.57 15.32 -14.81
C TYR A 31 -9.82 15.48 -13.30
N LEU A 32 -8.77 15.30 -12.49
CA LEU A 32 -8.88 15.47 -11.04
C LEU A 32 -9.27 16.91 -10.67
N GLY A 33 -8.83 17.90 -11.45
CA GLY A 33 -9.24 19.29 -11.29
C GLY A 33 -10.74 19.49 -11.51
N GLU A 34 -11.31 18.85 -12.54
CA GLU A 34 -12.75 18.85 -12.78
C GLU A 34 -13.52 18.18 -11.64
N VAL A 35 -13.02 17.07 -11.12
CA VAL A 35 -13.59 16.38 -9.95
C VAL A 35 -13.61 17.30 -8.74
N PHE A 36 -12.53 18.04 -8.50
CA PHE A 36 -12.45 18.98 -7.39
C PHE A 36 -13.49 20.08 -7.58
N GLU A 37 -13.55 20.75 -8.72
CA GLU A 37 -14.57 21.75 -9.01
C GLU A 37 -16.00 21.22 -8.78
N LEU A 38 -16.30 19.98 -9.19
CA LEU A 38 -17.60 19.34 -8.91
C LEU A 38 -17.89 19.17 -7.42
N LEU A 39 -16.87 18.80 -6.63
CA LEU A 39 -16.97 18.65 -5.18
C LEU A 39 -17.15 20.00 -4.46
N THR A 40 -16.66 21.12 -5.01
CA THR A 40 -16.94 22.46 -4.45
C THR A 40 -18.44 22.78 -4.40
N GLY A 41 -19.22 22.21 -5.33
CA GLY A 41 -20.67 22.39 -5.41
C GLY A 41 -21.44 21.70 -4.28
N LEU A 42 -20.80 20.83 -3.49
CA LEU A 42 -21.43 20.13 -2.37
C LEU A 42 -21.51 21.02 -1.13
N LYS A 43 -22.70 21.51 -0.78
CA LYS A 43 -22.90 22.38 0.40
C LYS A 43 -22.54 21.73 1.73
N ASN A 44 -22.58 20.41 1.83
CA ASN A 44 -22.24 19.69 3.06
C ASN A 44 -20.73 19.47 3.14
N GLU A 45 -20.07 20.27 3.98
CA GLU A 45 -18.64 20.24 4.22
C GLU A 45 -18.14 18.90 4.77
N SER A 46 -18.79 18.37 5.80
CA SER A 46 -18.43 17.07 6.38
C SER A 46 -18.46 15.95 5.33
N LYS A 47 -19.47 15.95 4.46
CA LYS A 47 -19.55 14.97 3.38
C LYS A 47 -18.47 15.18 2.32
N ARG A 48 -18.11 16.43 2.04
CA ARG A 48 -17.05 16.78 1.11
C ARG A 48 -15.69 16.28 1.60
N VAL A 49 -15.37 16.52 2.87
CA VAL A 49 -14.16 16.02 3.54
C VAL A 49 -14.10 14.49 3.49
N GLU A 50 -15.21 13.81 3.78
CA GLU A 50 -15.29 12.34 3.70
C GLU A 50 -14.97 11.81 2.29
N ILE A 51 -15.49 12.48 1.25
CA ILE A 51 -15.24 12.10 -0.15
C ILE A 51 -13.78 12.34 -0.52
N PHE A 52 -13.21 13.51 -0.17
CA PHE A 52 -11.80 13.81 -0.43
C PHE A 52 -10.87 12.82 0.27
N GLN A 53 -11.13 12.50 1.53
CA GLN A 53 -10.31 11.56 2.29
C GLN A 53 -10.27 10.18 1.60
N LYS A 54 -11.43 9.66 1.18
CA LYS A 54 -11.52 8.39 0.45
C LYS A 54 -10.85 8.47 -0.92
N LEU A 55 -11.00 9.60 -1.61
CA LEU A 55 -10.41 9.83 -2.92
C LEU A 55 -8.88 9.85 -2.84
N PHE A 56 -8.30 10.64 -1.94
CA PHE A 56 -6.84 10.70 -1.73
C PHE A 56 -6.29 9.35 -1.30
N LEU A 57 -6.98 8.66 -0.39
CA LEU A 57 -6.59 7.31 0.02
C LEU A 57 -6.51 6.37 -1.19
N TYR A 58 -7.51 6.39 -2.08
CA TYR A 58 -7.49 5.54 -3.27
C TYR A 58 -6.37 5.93 -4.23
N ILE A 59 -6.22 7.22 -4.52
CA ILE A 59 -5.21 7.72 -5.47
C ILE A 59 -3.81 7.33 -5.00
N PHE A 60 -3.43 7.64 -3.76
CA PHE A 60 -2.08 7.34 -3.24
C PHE A 60 -1.82 5.84 -3.05
N ASN A 61 -2.86 5.01 -2.91
CA ASN A 61 -2.69 3.56 -2.86
C ASN A 61 -2.44 2.93 -4.24
N VAL A 62 -2.94 3.55 -5.32
CA VAL A 62 -2.87 3.00 -6.68
C VAL A 62 -1.76 3.66 -7.49
N ARG A 63 -1.45 4.93 -7.22
CA ARG A 63 -0.48 5.74 -7.94
C ARG A 63 0.64 6.22 -7.05
N GLU A 64 1.84 6.20 -7.63
CA GLU A 64 3.01 6.91 -7.12
C GLU A 64 2.94 8.39 -7.57
N ILE A 65 1.99 9.13 -7.00
CA ILE A 65 1.82 10.57 -7.25
C ILE A 65 2.30 11.36 -6.04
N GLU A 66 3.03 12.45 -6.25
CA GLU A 66 3.50 13.26 -5.14
C GLU A 66 2.32 14.06 -4.56
N PRO A 67 2.17 14.14 -3.23
CA PRO A 67 1.08 14.88 -2.60
C PRO A 67 1.05 16.35 -3.03
N THR A 68 2.23 16.90 -3.34
CA THR A 68 2.40 18.27 -3.81
C THR A 68 1.73 18.54 -5.16
N GLU A 69 1.61 17.54 -6.04
CA GLU A 69 0.90 17.68 -7.31
C GLU A 69 -0.60 17.86 -7.07
N ILE A 70 -1.15 17.15 -6.09
CA ILE A 70 -2.54 17.28 -5.67
C ILE A 70 -2.77 18.60 -4.93
N THR A 71 -1.88 18.99 -4.00
CA THR A 71 -2.05 20.27 -3.29
C THR A 71 -1.96 21.46 -4.23
N ASN A 72 -1.02 21.44 -5.19
CA ASN A 72 -0.94 22.47 -6.23
C ASN A 72 -2.28 22.59 -6.97
N LEU A 73 -2.91 21.49 -7.35
CA LEU A 73 -4.20 21.51 -8.03
C LEU A 73 -5.33 22.11 -7.15
N LEU A 74 -5.33 21.79 -5.84
CA LEU A 74 -6.29 22.34 -4.87
C LEU A 74 -6.12 23.84 -4.66
N SER A 75 -4.87 24.33 -4.58
CA SER A 75 -4.58 25.76 -4.40
C SER A 75 -5.15 26.62 -5.53
N HIS A 76 -5.30 26.07 -6.73
CA HIS A 76 -5.86 26.77 -7.90
C HIS A 76 -7.40 26.73 -7.97
N SER A 77 -8.07 25.88 -7.17
CA SER A 77 -9.51 25.55 -7.33
C SER A 77 -10.42 26.11 -6.22
N ARG A 78 -10.06 27.26 -5.64
CA ARG A 78 -10.79 27.93 -4.53
C ARG A 78 -10.94 27.08 -3.26
N PHE A 79 -10.16 26.01 -3.11
CA PHE A 79 -10.22 25.15 -1.93
C PHE A 79 -9.52 25.78 -0.72
N ASN A 80 -10.02 25.44 0.47
CA ASN A 80 -9.41 25.80 1.75
C ASN A 80 -8.14 24.96 1.99
N ARG A 81 -7.17 25.53 2.71
CA ARG A 81 -5.94 24.87 3.20
C ARG A 81 -6.22 23.51 3.85
N GLU A 82 -7.38 23.34 4.48
CA GLU A 82 -7.80 22.08 5.09
C GLU A 82 -7.78 20.86 4.13
N TYR A 83 -8.07 21.06 2.84
CA TYR A 83 -8.05 19.96 1.86
C TYR A 83 -6.61 19.65 1.40
N GLU A 84 -5.73 20.65 1.37
CA GLU A 84 -4.30 20.46 1.13
C GLU A 84 -3.69 19.66 2.28
N ASP A 85 -3.99 20.03 3.52
CA ASP A 85 -3.58 19.32 4.73
C ASP A 85 -4.12 17.88 4.73
N LEU A 86 -5.36 17.67 4.29
CA LEU A 86 -5.96 16.34 4.17
C LEU A 86 -5.22 15.45 3.16
N ALA A 87 -4.81 16.01 2.00
CA ALA A 87 -4.03 15.27 1.02
C ALA A 87 -2.64 14.89 1.57
N MET A 88 -1.94 15.86 2.16
CA MET A 88 -0.61 15.67 2.77
C MET A 88 -0.63 14.61 3.88
N THR A 89 -1.55 14.75 4.84
CA THR A 89 -1.65 13.83 5.99
C THR A 89 -2.04 12.41 5.57
N THR A 90 -2.88 12.26 4.53
CA THR A 90 -3.24 10.95 3.99
C THR A 90 -2.02 10.26 3.39
N ALA A 91 -1.22 10.98 2.60
CA ALA A 91 -0.01 10.43 2.00
C ALA A 91 1.05 10.07 3.06
N GLU A 92 1.30 10.95 4.03
CA GLU A 92 2.24 10.68 5.13
C GLU A 92 1.85 9.44 5.93
N LYS A 93 0.56 9.27 6.21
CA LYS A 93 0.05 8.09 6.90
C LYS A 93 0.33 6.82 6.11
N LEU A 94 0.03 6.80 4.81
CA LEU A 94 0.30 5.65 3.95
C LEU A 94 1.80 5.34 3.87
N ARG A 95 2.65 6.37 3.77
CA ARG A 95 4.10 6.18 3.73
C ARG A 95 4.62 5.55 5.03
N LYS A 96 4.19 6.05 6.19
CA LYS A 96 4.54 5.47 7.50
C LYS A 96 4.06 4.02 7.64
N GLU A 97 2.82 3.73 7.22
CA GLU A 97 2.32 2.35 7.22
C GLU A 97 3.14 1.44 6.30
N GLY A 98 3.55 1.95 5.14
CA GLY A 98 4.42 1.25 4.19
C GLY A 98 5.82 0.99 4.76
N GLU A 99 6.44 1.99 5.39
CA GLU A 99 7.74 1.89 6.06
C GLU A 99 7.71 0.83 7.16
N ILE A 100 6.72 0.87 8.07
CA ILE A 100 6.56 -0.10 9.17
C ILE A 100 6.35 -1.51 8.63
N LYS A 101 5.47 -1.70 7.64
CA LYS A 101 5.23 -3.01 7.03
C LYS A 101 6.47 -3.52 6.32
N GLY A 102 7.21 -2.63 5.66
CA GLY A 102 8.47 -2.93 4.98
C GLY A 102 9.54 -3.39 5.95
N GLU A 103 9.74 -2.66 7.04
CA GLU A 103 10.69 -2.97 8.11
C GLU A 103 10.38 -4.32 8.75
N MET A 104 9.14 -4.54 9.19
CA MET A 104 8.71 -5.80 9.80
C MET A 104 8.87 -6.99 8.84
N LYS A 105 8.50 -6.83 7.57
CA LYS A 105 8.67 -7.88 6.54
C LYS A 105 10.15 -8.14 6.26
N GLY A 106 10.98 -7.09 6.27
CA GLY A 106 12.41 -7.16 6.09
C GLY A 106 13.10 -7.92 7.22
N GLU A 107 12.80 -7.56 8.47
CA GLU A 107 13.31 -8.19 9.67
C GLU A 107 12.96 -9.68 9.72
N LEU A 108 11.67 -10.02 9.54
CA LEU A 108 11.22 -11.42 9.53
C LEU A 108 11.91 -12.23 8.43
N LYS A 109 12.05 -11.67 7.22
CA LYS A 109 12.79 -12.31 6.12
C LYS A 109 14.27 -12.50 6.47
N GLY A 110 14.88 -11.53 7.13
CA GLY A 110 16.28 -11.60 7.59
C GLY A 110 16.47 -12.74 8.59
N ILE A 111 15.62 -12.82 9.62
CA ILE A 111 15.63 -13.88 10.63
C ILE A 111 15.49 -15.26 9.97
N ILE A 112 14.50 -15.44 9.10
CA ILE A 112 14.28 -16.74 8.42
C ILE A 112 15.48 -17.10 7.55
N LYS A 113 16.03 -16.15 6.76
CA LYS A 113 17.22 -16.40 5.95
C LYS A 113 18.43 -16.82 6.78
N GLY A 114 18.65 -16.19 7.93
CA GLY A 114 19.72 -16.57 8.87
C GLY A 114 19.55 -18.01 9.34
N LYS A 115 18.36 -18.37 9.82
CA LYS A 115 18.05 -19.75 10.23
C LYS A 115 18.24 -20.77 9.11
N ILE A 116 17.86 -20.43 7.88
CA ILE A 116 18.05 -21.30 6.71
C ILE A 116 19.53 -21.49 6.39
N GLU A 117 20.35 -20.45 6.51
CA GLU A 117 21.81 -20.57 6.30
C GLU A 117 22.44 -21.45 7.39
N ASP A 118 22.07 -21.24 8.66
CA ASP A 118 22.52 -22.08 9.76
C ASP A 118 22.11 -23.55 9.53
N ALA A 119 20.87 -23.81 9.13
CA ALA A 119 20.40 -25.16 8.79
C ALA A 119 21.25 -25.81 7.69
N ARG A 120 21.59 -25.06 6.63
CA ARG A 120 22.45 -25.55 5.53
C ARG A 120 23.85 -25.89 6.02
N ILE A 121 24.43 -25.09 6.92
CA ILE A 121 25.73 -25.36 7.53
C ILE A 121 25.65 -26.62 8.40
N MET A 122 24.64 -26.73 9.25
CA MET A 122 24.44 -27.90 10.12
C MET A 122 24.29 -29.19 9.30
N PHE A 123 23.52 -29.19 8.21
CA PHE A 123 23.44 -30.36 7.33
C PHE A 123 24.79 -30.71 6.69
N LYS A 124 25.59 -29.71 6.27
CA LYS A 124 26.96 -29.96 5.77
C LYS A 124 27.89 -30.54 6.83
N GLU A 125 27.67 -30.20 8.09
CA GLU A 125 28.41 -30.75 9.24
C GLU A 125 27.88 -32.12 9.70
N GLY A 126 26.84 -32.65 9.05
CA GLY A 126 26.30 -33.99 9.32
C GLY A 126 25.27 -34.04 10.45
N PHE A 127 24.64 -32.91 10.81
CA PHE A 127 23.56 -32.91 11.78
C PHE A 127 22.29 -33.56 11.21
N GLU A 128 21.66 -34.42 12.01
CA GLU A 128 20.38 -35.06 11.69
C GLU A 128 19.23 -34.03 11.63
N LEU A 129 18.21 -34.35 10.83
CA LEU A 129 17.06 -33.48 10.57
C LEU A 129 16.36 -33.05 11.87
N ASP A 130 16.13 -33.96 12.81
CA ASP A 130 15.46 -33.65 14.09
C ASP A 130 16.24 -32.62 14.91
N VAL A 131 17.57 -32.67 14.86
CA VAL A 131 18.46 -31.75 15.57
C VAL A 131 18.41 -30.37 14.93
N VAL A 132 18.47 -30.32 13.59
CA VAL A 132 18.38 -29.06 12.83
C VAL A 132 17.06 -28.36 13.08
N LEU A 133 15.92 -29.07 12.98
CA LEU A 133 14.60 -28.51 13.24
C LEU A 133 14.48 -27.99 14.68
N ARG A 134 14.98 -28.75 15.66
CA ARG A 134 14.95 -28.36 17.08
C ARG A 134 15.78 -27.12 17.39
N ILE A 135 16.97 -26.99 16.80
CA ILE A 135 17.89 -25.87 17.06
C ILE A 135 17.46 -24.60 16.33
N THR A 136 17.14 -24.72 15.04
CA THR A 136 16.75 -23.55 14.22
C THR A 136 15.32 -23.11 14.48
N GLY A 137 14.48 -24.01 15.01
CA GLY A 137 13.05 -23.81 15.17
C GLY A 137 12.33 -23.67 13.82
N LEU A 138 12.93 -24.16 12.74
CA LEU A 138 12.30 -24.24 11.43
C LEU A 138 11.44 -25.50 11.35
N THR A 139 10.47 -25.47 10.44
CA THR A 139 9.70 -26.64 10.00
C THR A 139 10.33 -27.26 8.76
N GLU A 140 10.01 -28.53 8.50
CA GLU A 140 10.42 -29.17 7.24
C GLU A 140 9.89 -28.44 6.00
N GLN A 141 8.69 -27.86 6.08
CA GLN A 141 8.10 -27.13 4.97
C GLN A 141 8.90 -25.86 4.68
N GLU A 142 9.29 -25.11 5.71
CA GLU A 142 10.15 -23.93 5.53
C GLU A 142 11.51 -24.30 4.93
N LEU A 143 12.10 -25.43 5.32
CA LEU A 143 13.33 -25.92 4.68
C LEU A 143 13.11 -26.21 3.18
N LYS A 144 12.02 -26.88 2.82
CA LYS A 144 11.66 -27.21 1.43
C LYS A 144 11.36 -25.95 0.60
N ASP A 145 10.59 -25.01 1.14
CA ASP A 145 10.23 -23.75 0.48
C ASP A 145 11.46 -22.90 0.14
N TYR A 146 12.51 -23.03 0.94
CA TYR A 146 13.80 -22.37 0.74
C TYR A 146 14.83 -23.25 0.03
N GLY A 147 14.40 -24.35 -0.61
CA GLY A 147 15.23 -25.21 -1.44
C GLY A 147 16.35 -25.93 -0.67
N VAL A 148 16.16 -26.18 0.62
CA VAL A 148 17.02 -27.07 1.41
C VAL A 148 16.50 -28.49 1.20
N HIS A 149 17.14 -29.22 0.29
CA HIS A 149 16.79 -30.60 0.02
C HIS A 149 17.19 -31.49 1.20
N LEU A 150 16.19 -32.11 1.83
CA LEU A 150 16.31 -33.03 2.97
C LEU A 150 16.78 -34.42 2.52
N GLU A 151 17.74 -34.50 1.59
CA GLU A 151 18.32 -35.78 1.19
C GLU A 151 19.20 -36.28 2.34
N ILE A 152 18.56 -36.97 3.28
CA ILE A 152 19.21 -37.74 4.31
C ILE A 152 19.99 -38.85 3.61
N CYS A 153 21.27 -38.95 3.95
CA CYS A 153 22.14 -40.09 3.73
C CYS A 153 21.38 -41.42 3.85
N SER A 154 20.98 -41.98 2.73
CA SER A 154 20.59 -43.38 2.59
C SER A 154 21.74 -44.14 1.93
N GLN A 155 22.91 -44.10 2.57
CA GLN A 155 23.96 -45.08 2.32
C GLN A 155 24.40 -45.63 3.68
N GLY A 156 23.73 -46.71 4.07
CA GLY A 156 24.28 -47.68 5.02
C GLY A 156 25.31 -48.58 4.35
#